data_AF-A0A1I5GU11-F1
#
_entry.id   AF-A0A1I5GU11-F1
#
_cell.length_a   1.000
_cell.length_b   1.000
_cell.length_c   1.000
_cell.angle_alpha   90.00
_cell.angle_beta   90.00
_cell.angle_gamma   90.00
#
_symmetry.space_group_name_H-M   'P 1'
#
loop_
_entity.id
_entity.type
_entity.pdbx_description
1 polymer ?
#
loop_
_entity_poly.entity_id
_entity_poly.type
_entity_poly.pdbx_seq_one_letter_code
_entity_poly.pdbx_strand_id
1 'polypeptide(L)'
;MSVTFCPDQPAGGPVELGASIECSAYPSTDRRCFADYDAATAGLADHYRYCTDPDCGEHAYRPFVVVHYSTDTEPSLNVSRRHAMLLLRALGLVAELGADDVDEPAPAAPPPEQDTPLFGDLDAEQMLGRVELALALAPADAGVPARYLNTAGTQYDCGRSAGYLQDRLTVLREVALFARDQTRDVVWH
;
A
#
# COMPACT_ATOMS: atom_id res chain seq x y z
N MET A 1 -1.71 10.87 -2.49
CA MET A 1 -2.06 10.15 -1.23
C MET A 1 -2.43 8.72 -1.60
N SER A 2 -1.72 7.76 -1.01
CA SER A 2 -2.00 6.33 -1.13
C SER A 2 -2.71 5.83 0.12
N VAL A 3 -3.29 4.64 0.03
CA VAL A 3 -3.86 3.86 1.14
C VAL A 3 -3.20 2.49 1.10
N THR A 4 -2.81 1.99 2.26
CA THR A 4 -2.19 0.67 2.41
C THR A 4 -3.14 -0.25 3.16
N PHE A 5 -3.47 -1.39 2.57
CA PHE A 5 -4.12 -2.49 3.28
C PHE A 5 -3.03 -3.45 3.80
N CYS A 6 -3.05 -3.78 5.08
CA CYS A 6 -2.12 -4.70 5.71
C CYS A 6 -2.75 -5.37 6.94
N PRO A 7 -2.15 -6.42 7.51
CA PRO A 7 -2.56 -6.95 8.80
C PRO A 7 -2.30 -5.91 9.92
N ASP A 8 -3.21 -5.77 10.88
CA ASP A 8 -3.01 -4.92 12.07
C ASP A 8 -1.76 -5.31 12.84
N GLN A 9 -1.12 -4.47 13.65
CA GLN A 9 0.12 -4.85 14.34
C GLN A 9 -0.03 -6.11 15.23
N PRO A 10 1.01 -6.95 15.34
CA PRO A 10 0.99 -8.07 16.29
C PRO A 10 0.87 -7.54 17.72
N ALA A 11 0.17 -8.26 18.61
CA ALA A 11 -0.12 -7.81 19.98
C ALA A 11 1.12 -7.46 20.83
N GLY A 12 2.28 -8.06 20.53
CA GLY A 12 3.56 -7.76 21.17
C GLY A 12 4.37 -6.64 20.51
N GLY A 13 3.84 -6.02 19.46
CA GLY A 13 4.57 -5.11 18.58
C GLY A 13 5.51 -5.85 17.61
N PRO A 14 5.98 -5.15 16.55
CA PRO A 14 6.97 -5.71 15.64
C PRO A 14 8.28 -6.01 16.38
N VAL A 15 8.89 -7.15 16.08
CA VAL A 15 10.19 -7.54 16.66
C VAL A 15 11.29 -7.09 15.72
N GLU A 16 12.28 -6.35 16.24
CA GLU A 16 13.50 -6.02 15.49
C GLU A 16 14.31 -7.29 15.21
N LEU A 17 14.60 -7.55 13.94
CA LEU A 17 15.41 -8.68 13.48
C LEU A 17 16.88 -8.31 13.27
N GLY A 18 17.17 -7.01 13.16
CA GLY A 18 18.49 -6.44 12.98
C GLY A 18 18.45 -5.23 12.05
N ALA A 19 19.60 -4.86 11.50
CA ALA A 19 19.69 -3.71 10.60
C ALA A 19 20.60 -3.99 9.40
N SER A 20 20.45 -3.24 8.31
CA SER A 20 21.38 -3.28 7.18
C SER A 20 21.78 -1.89 6.73
N ILE A 21 22.90 -1.82 6.02
CA ILE A 21 23.31 -0.60 5.31
C ILE A 21 22.79 -0.68 3.87
N GLU A 22 21.94 0.26 3.48
CA GLU A 22 21.49 0.45 2.10
C GLU A 22 22.42 1.45 1.39
N CYS A 23 22.98 1.03 0.26
CA CYS A 23 23.83 1.84 -0.60
C CYS A 23 23.55 1.44 -2.06
N SER A 24 23.52 2.42 -2.97
CA SER A 24 23.33 2.18 -4.42
C SER A 24 24.36 1.22 -5.02
N ALA A 25 25.55 1.16 -4.41
CA ALA A 25 26.64 0.28 -4.81
C ALA A 25 26.36 -1.20 -4.53
N TYR A 26 25.47 -1.50 -3.59
CA TYR A 26 25.16 -2.88 -3.21
C TYR A 26 23.99 -3.40 -4.04
N PRO A 27 24.14 -4.58 -4.68
CA PRO A 27 23.00 -5.22 -5.30
C PRO A 27 21.98 -5.55 -4.20
N SER A 28 20.69 -5.45 -4.52
CA SER A 28 19.60 -5.70 -3.56
C SER A 28 19.63 -7.08 -2.90
N THR A 29 20.38 -8.02 -3.48
CA THR A 29 20.61 -9.37 -2.96
C THR A 29 21.78 -9.50 -1.99
N ASP A 30 22.64 -8.49 -1.86
CA ASP A 30 23.82 -8.49 -0.99
C ASP A 30 23.68 -7.43 0.12
N ARG A 31 22.63 -7.59 0.94
CA ARG A 31 22.41 -6.76 2.11
C ARG A 31 23.33 -7.21 3.23
N ARG A 32 24.26 -6.34 3.63
CA ARG A 32 25.04 -6.55 4.85
C ARG A 32 24.13 -6.37 6.06
N CYS A 33 23.67 -7.48 6.62
CA CYS A 33 22.88 -7.50 7.83
C CYS A 33 23.78 -7.47 9.07
N PHE A 34 23.37 -6.68 10.05
CA PHE A 34 23.95 -6.49 11.36
C PHE A 34 22.91 -6.90 12.41
N ALA A 35 23.39 -7.22 13.61
CA ALA A 35 22.52 -7.69 14.70
C ALA A 35 21.53 -6.62 15.18
N ASP A 36 21.90 -5.34 15.08
CA ASP A 36 21.11 -4.20 15.55
C ASP A 36 21.53 -2.90 14.82
N TYR A 37 20.78 -1.83 15.08
CA TYR A 37 21.02 -0.50 14.51
C TYR A 37 22.41 0.07 14.86
N ASP A 38 22.90 -0.13 16.09
CA ASP A 38 24.17 0.42 16.56
C ASP A 38 25.35 -0.24 15.84
N ALA A 39 25.29 -1.56 15.65
CA ALA A 39 26.26 -2.32 14.87
C ALA A 39 26.25 -1.91 13.38
N ALA A 40 25.08 -1.69 12.80
CA ALA A 40 24.98 -1.17 11.42
C ALA A 40 25.54 0.25 11.30
N THR A 41 25.28 1.11 12.29
CA THR A 41 25.81 2.48 12.32
C THR A 41 27.33 2.48 12.47
N ALA A 42 27.90 1.62 13.31
CA ALA A 42 29.35 1.44 13.40
C ALA A 42 29.93 0.92 12.07
N GLY A 43 29.25 -0.03 11.43
CA GLY A 43 29.62 -0.56 10.11
C GLY A 43 29.55 0.48 8.98
N LEU A 44 28.77 1.56 9.15
CA LEU A 44 28.67 2.64 8.17
C LEU A 44 29.99 3.41 7.99
N ALA A 45 30.76 3.57 9.06
CA ALA A 45 32.09 4.19 8.98
C ALA A 45 33.06 3.35 8.14
N ASP A 46 33.02 2.03 8.30
CA ASP A 46 33.80 1.10 7.47
C ASP A 46 33.28 1.09 6.02
N HIS A 47 31.97 1.17 5.80
CA HIS A 47 31.39 1.29 4.47
C HIS A 47 31.98 2.49 3.71
N TYR A 48 32.01 3.68 4.31
CA TYR A 48 32.60 4.87 3.68
C TYR A 48 34.08 4.72 3.33
N ARG A 49 34.81 3.84 4.03
CA ARG A 49 36.23 3.59 3.76
C ARG A 49 36.45 2.70 2.53
N TYR A 50 35.53 1.78 2.24
CA TYR A 50 35.73 0.73 1.24
C TYR A 50 34.79 0.82 0.04
N CYS A 51 33.69 1.58 0.14
CA CYS A 51 32.81 1.79 -1.00
C CYS A 51 33.54 2.59 -2.08
N THR A 52 33.56 2.06 -3.29
CA THR A 52 34.20 2.70 -4.46
C THR A 52 33.20 3.36 -5.39
N ASP A 53 31.92 3.38 -5.02
CA ASP A 53 30.88 4.01 -5.82
C ASP A 53 31.04 5.53 -5.75
N PRO A 54 31.13 6.22 -6.91
CA PRO A 54 31.37 7.65 -6.95
C PRO A 54 30.23 8.47 -6.37
N ASP A 55 29.01 7.92 -6.32
CA ASP A 55 27.84 8.60 -5.75
C ASP A 55 27.67 8.30 -4.24
N CYS A 56 28.49 7.42 -3.67
CA CYS A 56 28.45 7.08 -2.26
C CYS A 56 28.78 8.30 -1.38
N GLY A 57 27.78 8.79 -0.65
CA GLY A 57 27.97 9.88 0.31
C GLY A 57 27.80 11.29 -0.26
N GLU A 58 27.63 11.42 -1.59
CA GLU A 58 27.37 12.69 -2.25
C GLU A 58 25.86 13.01 -2.38
N HIS A 59 25.57 14.31 -2.28
CA HIS A 59 24.37 15.11 -2.60
C HIS A 59 22.94 14.50 -2.55
N ALA A 60 22.70 13.27 -3.01
CA ALA A 60 21.38 12.63 -3.06
C ALA A 60 21.33 11.16 -2.58
N TYR A 61 22.44 10.42 -2.54
CA TYR A 61 22.46 9.01 -2.15
C TYR A 61 23.51 8.75 -1.07
N ARG A 62 23.20 9.20 0.15
CA ARG A 62 23.99 8.83 1.32
C ARG A 62 23.57 7.44 1.78
N PRO A 63 24.53 6.52 2.00
CA PRO A 63 24.25 5.25 2.64
C PRO A 63 23.52 5.48 3.96
N PHE A 64 22.45 4.72 4.19
CA PHE A 64 21.63 4.84 5.39
C PHE A 64 21.39 3.46 6.01
N VAL A 65 21.13 3.47 7.30
CA VAL A 65 20.80 2.27 8.05
C VAL A 65 19.30 2.03 7.97
N VAL A 66 18.91 0.81 7.65
CA VAL A 66 17.54 0.32 7.67
C VAL A 66 17.42 -0.71 8.77
N VAL A 67 16.50 -0.50 9.71
CA VAL A 67 16.11 -1.53 10.69
C VAL A 67 15.11 -2.46 10.03
N HIS A 68 15.32 -3.76 10.18
CA HIS A 68 14.42 -4.79 9.69
C HIS A 68 13.57 -5.33 10.83
N TYR A 69 12.27 -5.42 10.60
CA TYR A 69 11.31 -5.94 11.56
C TYR A 69 10.71 -7.27 11.07
N SER A 70 10.16 -8.04 12.02
CA SER A 70 9.42 -9.27 11.74
C SER A 70 8.24 -9.08 10.79
N THR A 71 7.77 -7.83 10.65
CA THR A 71 6.62 -7.44 9.83
C THR A 71 6.98 -7.02 8.41
N ASP A 72 8.28 -6.85 8.06
CA ASP A 72 8.68 -6.25 6.77
C ASP A 72 8.36 -7.12 5.56
N THR A 73 8.19 -8.42 5.77
CA THR A 73 7.82 -9.39 4.75
C THR A 73 6.32 -9.67 4.72
N GLU A 74 5.53 -9.02 5.57
CA GLU A 74 4.09 -9.21 5.59
C GLU A 74 3.45 -8.69 4.30
N PRO A 75 2.45 -9.41 3.75
CA PRO A 75 1.78 -8.95 2.55
C PRO A 75 1.08 -7.62 2.83
N SER A 76 1.22 -6.68 1.90
CA SER A 76 0.51 -5.41 1.94
C SER A 76 0.10 -4.98 0.53
N LEU A 77 -0.98 -4.22 0.46
CA LEU A 77 -1.50 -3.66 -0.78
C LEU A 77 -1.52 -2.13 -0.67
N ASN A 78 -0.53 -1.48 -1.28
CA ASN A 78 -0.52 -0.03 -1.42
C ASN A 78 -1.18 0.39 -2.75
N VAL A 79 -2.18 1.26 -2.67
CA VAL A 79 -2.92 1.77 -3.83
C VAL A 79 -3.15 3.28 -3.72
N SER A 80 -3.41 3.95 -4.85
CA SER A 80 -3.82 5.35 -4.81
C SER A 80 -5.18 5.52 -4.11
N ARG A 81 -5.46 6.69 -3.52
CA ARG A 81 -6.78 7.01 -2.94
C ARG A 81 -7.96 6.68 -3.89
N ARG A 82 -7.82 6.96 -5.19
CA ARG A 82 -8.87 6.67 -6.19
C ARG A 82 -9.11 5.16 -6.33
N HIS A 83 -8.05 4.35 -6.28
CA HIS A 83 -8.14 2.90 -6.39
C HIS A 83 -8.57 2.25 -5.06
N ALA A 84 -8.21 2.83 -3.92
CA ALA A 84 -8.73 2.42 -2.61
C ALA A 84 -10.26 2.55 -2.58
N MET A 85 -10.82 3.68 -3.05
CA MET A 85 -12.27 3.84 -3.14
C MET A 85 -12.94 2.83 -4.08
N LEU A 86 -12.29 2.47 -5.18
CA LEU A 86 -12.78 1.43 -6.08
C LEU A 86 -12.84 0.06 -5.36
N LEU A 87 -11.79 -0.29 -4.62
CA LEU A 87 -11.74 -1.52 -3.84
C LEU A 87 -12.79 -1.53 -2.73
N LEU A 88 -12.86 -0.48 -1.91
CA LEU A 88 -13.83 -0.41 -0.80
C LEU A 88 -15.29 -0.46 -1.29
N ARG A 89 -15.59 0.08 -2.48
CA ARG A 89 -16.90 -0.11 -3.13
C ARG A 89 -17.14 -1.56 -3.54
N ALA A 90 -16.16 -2.19 -4.21
CA ALA A 90 -16.25 -3.60 -4.59
C ALA A 90 -16.45 -4.52 -3.37
N LEU A 91 -15.89 -4.17 -2.22
CA LEU A 91 -16.05 -4.87 -0.95
C LEU A 91 -17.38 -4.58 -0.22
N GLY A 92 -18.19 -3.66 -0.76
CA GLY A 92 -19.43 -3.21 -0.12
C GLY A 92 -19.20 -2.48 1.21
N LEU A 93 -18.05 -1.82 1.37
CA LEU A 93 -17.69 -0.99 2.54
C LEU A 93 -17.97 0.50 2.31
N VAL A 94 -18.22 0.88 1.06
CA VAL A 94 -18.76 2.19 0.69
C VAL A 94 -20.04 1.96 -0.09
N ALA A 95 -21.10 2.68 0.26
CA ALA A 95 -22.32 2.66 -0.52
C ALA A 95 -22.02 2.98 -1.99
N GLU A 96 -22.55 2.19 -2.91
CA GLU A 96 -22.81 2.71 -4.25
C GLU A 96 -23.81 3.86 -4.07
N LEU A 97 -23.61 5.00 -4.73
CA LEU A 97 -24.69 5.99 -4.86
C LEU A 97 -25.91 5.20 -5.34
N GLY A 98 -26.94 5.13 -4.51
CA GLY A 98 -28.09 4.28 -4.77
C GLY A 98 -28.86 4.80 -5.96
N ALA A 99 -29.68 3.96 -6.59
CA ALA A 99 -30.65 4.40 -7.59
C ALA A 99 -31.65 5.46 -7.06
N ASP A 100 -31.64 5.73 -5.75
CA ASP A 100 -32.40 6.78 -5.09
C ASP A 100 -31.71 8.17 -5.14
N ASP A 101 -30.46 8.26 -5.60
CA ASP A 101 -29.73 9.53 -5.80
C ASP A 101 -30.08 10.22 -7.15
N VAL A 102 -31.15 9.79 -7.83
CA VAL A 102 -31.60 10.31 -9.13
C VAL A 102 -32.62 11.45 -8.98
N ASP A 103 -33.04 11.81 -7.75
CA ASP A 103 -33.70 13.08 -7.53
C ASP A 103 -32.66 14.20 -7.48
N GLU A 104 -32.65 15.00 -8.55
CA GLU A 104 -31.84 16.20 -8.73
C GLU A 104 -31.89 17.06 -7.45
N PRO A 105 -30.79 17.24 -6.70
CA PRO A 105 -30.86 18.04 -5.49
C PRO A 105 -30.95 19.51 -5.90
N ALA A 106 -31.99 20.18 -5.42
CA ALA A 106 -32.06 21.64 -5.36
C ALA A 106 -30.74 22.20 -4.76
N PRO A 107 -30.29 23.40 -5.16
CA PRO A 107 -28.97 23.91 -4.77
C PRO A 107 -28.98 24.23 -3.27
N ALA A 108 -28.56 23.27 -2.45
CA ALA A 108 -28.55 23.39 -1.00
C ALA A 108 -27.29 22.75 -0.41
N ALA A 109 -26.49 23.61 0.21
CA ALA A 109 -25.36 23.36 1.09
C ALA A 109 -24.15 22.61 0.49
N PRO A 110 -22.90 23.01 0.84
CA PRO A 110 -21.76 22.13 0.63
C PRO A 110 -22.05 20.81 1.36
N PRO A 111 -21.82 19.65 0.72
CA PRO A 111 -22.05 18.37 1.39
C PRO A 111 -21.25 18.35 2.70
N PRO A 112 -21.77 17.77 3.79
CA PRO A 112 -20.96 17.51 4.96
C PRO A 112 -19.70 16.77 4.51
N GLU A 113 -18.54 17.12 5.05
CA GLU A 113 -17.31 16.33 4.88
C GLU A 113 -17.61 14.91 5.40
N GLN A 114 -18.09 14.05 4.51
CA GLN A 114 -18.27 12.64 4.80
C GLN A 114 -16.86 12.10 5.04
N ASP A 115 -16.61 11.61 6.25
CA ASP A 115 -15.41 10.87 6.61
C ASP A 115 -15.12 9.88 5.49
N THR A 116 -14.12 10.18 4.66
CA THR A 116 -13.79 9.29 3.56
C THR A 116 -13.25 8.04 4.22
N PRO A 117 -13.80 6.83 3.96
CA PRO A 117 -13.45 5.59 4.68
C PRO A 117 -12.08 5.04 4.23
N LEU A 118 -11.10 5.92 4.07
CA LEU A 118 -9.71 5.59 3.73
C LEU A 118 -8.92 5.14 4.96
N PHE A 119 -9.53 5.21 6.14
CA PHE A 119 -9.03 4.67 7.38
C PHE A 119 -10.07 3.70 7.92
N GLY A 120 -9.63 2.52 8.36
CA GLY A 120 -10.50 1.56 9.02
C GLY A 120 -9.85 0.21 9.23
N ASP A 121 -10.61 -0.67 9.84
CA ASP A 121 -10.24 -2.03 10.17
C ASP A 121 -11.43 -2.97 9.91
N LEU A 122 -11.11 -4.24 9.71
CA LEU A 122 -12.09 -5.30 9.58
C LEU A 122 -11.47 -6.62 9.98
N ASP A 123 -12.24 -7.45 10.69
CA ASP A 123 -11.90 -8.83 10.96
C ASP A 123 -11.46 -9.56 9.68
N ALA A 124 -10.41 -10.38 9.78
CA ALA A 124 -9.80 -11.00 8.60
C ALA A 124 -10.73 -11.98 7.87
N GLU A 125 -11.59 -12.73 8.58
CA GLU A 125 -12.57 -13.61 7.94
C GLU A 125 -13.66 -12.80 7.23
N GLN A 126 -14.09 -11.69 7.83
CA GLN A 126 -15.03 -10.78 7.19
C GLN A 126 -14.42 -10.13 5.94
N MET A 127 -13.16 -9.69 6.00
CA MET A 127 -12.45 -9.15 4.85
C MET A 127 -12.30 -10.20 3.75
N LEU A 128 -11.87 -11.41 4.10
CA LEU A 128 -11.73 -12.51 3.15
C LEU A 128 -13.05 -12.84 2.47
N GLY A 129 -14.14 -12.96 3.23
CA GLY A 129 -15.47 -13.21 2.68
C GLY A 129 -15.93 -12.14 1.70
N ARG A 130 -15.66 -10.85 1.98
CA ARG A 130 -15.96 -9.75 1.08
C ARG A 130 -15.11 -9.76 -0.19
N VAL A 131 -13.82 -10.09 -0.07
CA VAL A 131 -12.91 -10.21 -1.22
C VAL A 131 -13.34 -11.35 -2.14
N GLU A 132 -13.68 -12.51 -1.60
CA GLU A 132 -14.14 -13.67 -2.39
C GLU A 132 -15.48 -13.37 -3.07
N LEU A 133 -16.41 -12.70 -2.36
CA LEU A 133 -17.66 -12.24 -2.95
C LEU A 133 -17.41 -11.25 -4.10
N ALA A 134 -16.52 -10.27 -3.89
CA ALA A 134 -16.16 -9.29 -4.90
C ALA A 134 -15.52 -9.94 -6.13
N LEU A 135 -14.61 -10.90 -5.94
CA LEU A 135 -14.00 -11.66 -7.04
C LEU A 135 -15.03 -12.48 -7.83
N ALA A 136 -16.06 -13.02 -7.16
CA ALA A 136 -17.12 -13.80 -7.80
C ALA A 136 -18.15 -12.93 -8.55
N LEU A 137 -18.48 -11.74 -8.03
CA LEU A 137 -19.54 -10.88 -8.56
C LEU A 137 -19.04 -9.79 -9.50
N ALA A 138 -17.81 -9.30 -9.34
CA ALA A 138 -17.33 -8.16 -10.10
C ALA A 138 -17.13 -8.54 -11.58
N PRO A 139 -17.75 -7.81 -12.52
CA PRO A 139 -17.42 -7.98 -13.93
C PRO A 139 -15.92 -7.70 -14.14
N ALA A 140 -15.34 -8.33 -15.17
CA ALA A 140 -13.96 -8.07 -15.56
C ALA A 140 -13.74 -6.55 -15.71
N ASP A 141 -12.75 -5.99 -15.01
CA ASP A 141 -12.46 -4.57 -15.10
C ASP A 141 -12.01 -4.25 -16.52
N ALA A 142 -12.78 -3.45 -17.26
CA ALA A 142 -12.44 -3.05 -18.62
C ALA A 142 -11.21 -2.13 -18.68
N GLY A 143 -10.77 -1.59 -17.54
CA GLY A 143 -9.74 -0.58 -17.47
C GLY A 143 -10.25 0.81 -17.85
N VAL A 144 -9.34 1.78 -17.82
CA VAL A 144 -9.58 3.17 -18.23
C VAL A 144 -8.39 3.60 -19.08
N PRO A 145 -8.59 4.04 -20.34
CA PRO A 145 -7.48 4.48 -21.17
C PRO A 145 -6.82 5.73 -20.58
N ALA A 146 -5.51 5.82 -20.75
CA ALA A 146 -4.76 7.02 -20.40
C ALA A 146 -5.20 8.20 -21.28
N ARG A 147 -5.27 9.41 -20.72
CA ARG A 147 -5.68 10.61 -21.45
C ARG A 147 -5.13 11.89 -20.82
N TYR A 148 -4.95 12.90 -21.65
CA TYR A 148 -4.75 14.26 -21.15
C TYR A 148 -6.06 14.81 -20.58
N LEU A 149 -5.99 15.40 -19.40
CA LEU A 149 -7.14 16.01 -18.72
C LEU A 149 -7.41 17.43 -19.19
N ASN A 150 -6.42 18.07 -19.83
CA ASN A 150 -6.55 19.41 -20.36
C ASN A 150 -5.96 19.51 -21.78
N THR A 151 -6.45 20.48 -22.54
CA THR A 151 -6.00 20.77 -23.91
C THR A 151 -4.57 21.28 -23.98
N ALA A 152 -4.03 21.82 -22.87
CA ALA A 152 -2.64 22.25 -22.75
C ALA A 152 -1.65 21.09 -22.60
N GLY A 153 -2.11 19.85 -22.38
CA GLY A 153 -1.25 18.66 -22.24
C GLY A 153 -0.43 18.61 -20.95
N THR A 154 -0.70 19.48 -19.98
CA THR A 154 0.07 19.56 -18.73
C THR A 154 -0.45 18.63 -17.64
N GLN A 155 -1.66 18.10 -17.80
CA GLN A 155 -2.23 17.11 -16.88
C GLN A 155 -2.53 15.82 -17.63
N TYR A 156 -1.96 14.72 -17.15
CA TYR A 156 -2.10 13.40 -17.74
C TYR A 156 -2.69 12.43 -16.71
N ASP A 157 -3.82 11.82 -17.05
CA ASP A 157 -4.38 10.69 -16.32
C ASP A 157 -3.79 9.42 -16.95
N CYS A 158 -2.96 8.70 -16.20
CA CYS A 158 -2.30 7.47 -16.66
C CYS A 158 -3.29 6.32 -16.91
N GLY A 159 -4.56 6.46 -16.54
CA GLY A 159 -5.56 5.43 -16.73
C GLY A 159 -5.35 4.22 -15.82
N ARG A 160 -5.93 3.08 -16.22
CA ARG A 160 -5.93 1.80 -15.52
C ARG A 160 -6.01 0.66 -16.53
N SER A 161 -5.22 -0.39 -16.32
CA SER A 161 -5.28 -1.58 -17.19
C SER A 161 -6.58 -2.36 -16.99
N ALA A 162 -6.99 -3.09 -18.02
CA ALA A 162 -8.03 -4.11 -17.86
C ALA A 162 -7.56 -5.17 -16.85
N GLY A 163 -8.48 -5.69 -16.04
CA GLY A 163 -8.20 -6.67 -14.98
C GLY A 163 -7.60 -6.10 -13.69
N TYR A 164 -7.31 -4.79 -13.63
CA TYR A 164 -6.65 -4.19 -12.46
C TYR A 164 -7.39 -4.48 -11.14
N LEU A 165 -8.72 -4.36 -11.13
CA LEU A 165 -9.50 -4.65 -9.93
C LEU A 165 -9.31 -6.09 -9.46
N GLN A 166 -9.38 -7.07 -10.37
CA GLN A 166 -9.17 -8.48 -10.06
C GLN A 166 -7.75 -8.74 -9.53
N ASP A 167 -6.74 -8.14 -10.13
CA ASP A 167 -5.35 -8.26 -9.67
C ASP A 167 -5.19 -7.72 -8.25
N ARG A 168 -5.78 -6.56 -7.96
CA ARG A 168 -5.70 -5.95 -6.63
C ARG A 168 -6.51 -6.72 -5.58
N LEU A 169 -7.68 -7.22 -5.92
CA LEU A 169 -8.47 -8.10 -5.04
C LEU A 169 -7.72 -9.40 -4.73
N THR A 170 -6.96 -9.94 -5.68
CA THR A 170 -6.12 -11.13 -5.46
C THR A 170 -5.02 -10.85 -4.44
N VAL A 171 -4.33 -9.70 -4.54
CA VAL A 171 -3.35 -9.31 -3.52
C VAL A 171 -4.02 -9.06 -2.16
N LEU A 172 -5.18 -8.41 -2.13
CA LEU A 172 -5.92 -8.20 -0.88
C LEU A 172 -6.38 -9.51 -0.24
N ARG A 173 -6.68 -10.53 -1.05
CA ARG A 173 -6.97 -11.89 -0.58
C ARG A 173 -5.76 -12.47 0.16
N GLU A 174 -4.55 -12.30 -0.37
CA GLU A 174 -3.31 -12.75 0.28
C GLU A 174 -3.11 -12.06 1.64
N VAL A 175 -3.37 -10.76 1.71
CA VAL A 175 -3.35 -9.99 2.97
C VAL A 175 -4.35 -10.57 3.98
N ALA A 176 -5.60 -10.80 3.56
CA ALA A 176 -6.65 -11.31 4.44
C ALA A 176 -6.37 -12.75 4.92
N LEU A 177 -5.84 -13.62 4.04
CA LEU A 177 -5.44 -14.99 4.41
C LEU A 177 -4.32 -14.97 5.45
N PHE A 178 -3.28 -14.14 5.23
CA PHE A 178 -2.19 -14.00 6.17
C PHE A 178 -2.68 -13.45 7.52
N ALA A 179 -3.50 -12.40 7.51
CA ALA A 179 -4.07 -11.79 8.71
C ALA A 179 -4.88 -12.83 9.53
N ARG A 180 -5.73 -13.61 8.86
CA ARG A 180 -6.49 -14.71 9.49
C ARG A 180 -5.57 -15.74 10.13
N ASP A 181 -4.56 -16.23 9.40
CA ASP A 181 -3.65 -17.26 9.90
C ASP A 181 -2.81 -16.76 11.10
N GLN A 182 -2.61 -15.45 11.21
CA GLN A 182 -1.98 -14.79 12.36
C GLN A 182 -2.97 -14.33 13.44
N THR A 183 -4.28 -14.55 13.27
CA THR A 183 -5.34 -14.06 14.17
C THR A 183 -5.27 -12.54 14.37
N ARG A 184 -5.13 -11.80 13.27
CA ARG A 184 -5.04 -10.34 13.22
C ARG A 184 -6.12 -9.79 12.28
N ASP A 185 -6.57 -8.58 12.54
CA ASP A 185 -7.50 -7.87 11.65
C ASP A 185 -6.78 -7.32 10.42
N VAL A 186 -7.53 -6.95 9.39
CA VAL A 186 -7.02 -6.20 8.23
C VAL A 186 -7.31 -4.73 8.44
N VAL A 187 -6.27 -3.90 8.42
CA VAL A 187 -6.36 -2.44 8.56
C VAL A 187 -6.03 -1.74 7.24
N TRP A 188 -6.56 -0.53 7.06
CA TRP A 188 -6.18 0.36 5.98
C TRP A 188 -6.08 1.80 6.41
N HIS A 189 -5.10 2.52 5.86
CA HIS A 189 -4.76 3.92 6.17
C HIS A 189 -3.86 4.55 5.11
#